data_AF-B8CZ14-F1
#
_entry.id   AF-B8CZ14-F1
#
_cell.length_a   1.000
_cell.length_b   1.000
_cell.length_c   1.000
_cell.angle_alpha   90.00
_cell.angle_beta   90.00
_cell.angle_gamma   90.00
#
_symmetry.space_group_name_H-M   'P 1'
#
loop_
_entity.id
_entity.type
_entity.pdbx_description
1 polymer ?
#
loop_
_entity_poly.entity_id
_entity_poly.type
_entity_poly.pdbx_seq_one_letter_code
_entity_poly.pdbx_strand_id
1 'polypeptide(L)'
;MVTIDERLLWQVVNFLVLMWLLKRFLYGPLTEFLDKRSQKIKNELDSAARKKEEADKLKKEYESKLQQARDKAQEIIEDAEKRAQQRAEEIIAEARVEAKKVKERNMEEIAQAKRDALDELRKEVASISLMVAGKFIKEKIDKKQQEALINQYIENLDQEKIGELQ
;
A
#
# COMPACT_ATOMS: atom_id res chain seq x y z
N MET A 1 51.87 -38.30 -98.62
CA MET A 1 50.75 -37.36 -98.89
C MET A 1 49.57 -37.88 -98.11
N VAL A 2 48.98 -37.07 -97.24
CA VAL A 2 47.77 -37.45 -96.49
C VAL A 2 46.64 -37.51 -97.51
N THR A 3 46.19 -38.71 -97.88
CA THR A 3 44.94 -38.85 -98.61
C THR A 3 43.83 -38.48 -97.64
N ILE A 4 43.14 -37.38 -97.94
CA ILE A 4 41.89 -37.05 -97.25
C ILE A 4 40.88 -38.07 -97.75
N ASP A 5 40.83 -39.19 -97.06
CA ASP A 5 39.85 -40.24 -97.32
C ASP A 5 38.48 -39.77 -96.81
N GLU A 6 37.41 -40.14 -97.51
CA GLU A 6 36.00 -39.89 -97.17
C GLU A 6 35.67 -40.16 -95.69
N ARG A 7 36.40 -41.10 -95.06
CA ARG A 7 36.33 -41.45 -93.64
C ARG A 7 36.67 -40.30 -92.69
N LEU A 8 37.67 -39.49 -93.04
CA LEU A 8 38.12 -38.36 -92.22
C LEU A 8 37.07 -37.25 -92.22
N LEU A 9 36.41 -37.03 -93.37
CA LEU A 9 35.31 -36.08 -93.50
C LEU A 9 34.10 -36.50 -92.64
N TRP A 10 33.76 -37.79 -92.65
CA TRP A 10 32.70 -38.34 -91.78
C TRP A 10 33.05 -38.25 -90.28
N GLN A 11 34.31 -38.47 -89.91
CA GLN A 11 34.78 -38.30 -88.52
C GLN A 11 34.68 -36.84 -88.05
N VAL A 12 35.05 -35.87 -88.90
CA VAL A 12 34.92 -34.44 -88.58
C VAL A 12 33.46 -34.05 -88.44
N VAL A 13 32.58 -34.51 -89.34
CA VAL A 13 31.14 -34.26 -89.23
C VAL A 13 30.57 -34.85 -87.93
N ASN A 14 30.94 -36.08 -87.57
CA ASN A 14 30.49 -36.70 -86.33
C ASN A 14 30.99 -35.95 -85.09
N PHE A 15 32.26 -35.52 -85.08
CA PHE A 15 32.81 -34.69 -84.01
C PHE A 15 32.09 -33.34 -83.87
N LEU A 16 31.76 -32.68 -84.99
CA LEU A 16 30.99 -31.42 -84.98
C LEU A 16 29.56 -31.64 -84.46
N VAL A 17 28.90 -32.73 -84.84
CA VAL A 17 27.55 -33.09 -84.34
C VAL A 17 27.61 -33.37 -82.84
N LEU A 18 28.59 -34.14 -82.37
CA LEU A 18 28.79 -34.42 -80.95
C LEU A 18 29.08 -33.14 -80.14
N MET A 19 29.93 -32.26 -80.67
CA MET A 19 30.23 -30.97 -80.04
C MET A 19 28.99 -30.06 -79.99
N TRP A 20 28.17 -30.05 -81.04
CA TRP A 20 26.91 -29.31 -81.07
C TRP A 20 25.92 -29.85 -80.04
N LEU A 21 25.78 -31.17 -79.94
CA LEU A 21 24.97 -31.83 -78.91
C LEU A 21 25.47 -31.51 -77.50
N LEU A 22 26.77 -31.62 -77.24
CA LEU A 22 27.37 -31.26 -75.94
C LEU A 22 27.12 -29.79 -75.58
N LYS A 23 27.28 -28.87 -76.53
CA LYS A 23 27.01 -27.45 -76.31
C LYS A 23 25.52 -27.20 -76.03
N ARG A 24 24.61 -27.89 -76.72
CA ARG A 24 23.17 -27.69 -76.54
C ARG A 24 22.63 -28.35 -75.26
N PHE A 25 23.13 -29.53 -74.90
CA PHE A 25 22.63 -30.33 -73.79
C PHE A 25 23.38 -30.12 -72.46
N LEU A 26 24.69 -29.83 -72.47
CA LEU A 26 25.48 -29.77 -71.24
C LEU A 26 25.67 -28.35 -70.70
N TYR A 27 25.76 -27.35 -71.58
CA TYR A 27 26.06 -25.98 -71.18
C TYR A 27 24.95 -25.38 -70.31
N GLY A 28 23.68 -25.58 -70.67
CA GLY A 28 22.53 -25.08 -69.92
C GLY A 28 22.42 -25.64 -68.48
N PRO A 29 22.34 -26.98 -68.31
CA PRO A 29 22.26 -27.58 -66.97
C PRO A 29 23.47 -27.28 -66.08
N LEU A 30 24.68 -27.18 -66.67
CA LEU A 30 25.90 -26.90 -65.92
C LEU A 30 25.92 -25.46 -65.40
N THR A 31 25.58 -24.47 -66.23
CA THR A 31 25.50 -23.07 -65.79
C THR A 31 24.38 -22.87 -64.78
N GLU A 32 23.21 -23.48 -65.01
CA GLU A 32 22.08 -23.39 -64.09
C GLU A 32 22.41 -23.98 -62.71
N PHE A 33 23.17 -25.08 -62.65
CA PHE A 33 23.62 -25.66 -61.39
C PHE A 33 24.59 -24.75 -60.64
N LEU A 34 25.55 -24.13 -61.34
CA LEU A 34 26.50 -23.19 -60.76
C LEU A 34 25.79 -21.92 -60.26
N ASP A 35 24.85 -21.38 -61.04
CA ASP A 35 24.06 -20.21 -60.66
C ASP A 35 23.16 -20.51 -59.46
N LYS A 36 22.46 -21.66 -59.44
CA LYS A 36 21.68 -22.10 -58.27
C LYS A 36 22.53 -22.21 -57.01
N ARG A 37 23.75 -22.74 -57.12
CA ARG A 37 24.67 -22.85 -55.99
C ARG A 37 25.12 -21.47 -55.50
N SER A 38 25.51 -20.60 -56.42
CA SER A 38 25.90 -19.21 -56.12
C SER A 38 24.77 -18.45 -55.44
N GLN A 39 23.56 -18.54 -55.99
CA GLN A 39 22.37 -17.88 -55.45
C GLN A 39 21.98 -18.44 -54.08
N LYS A 40 22.07 -19.76 -53.87
CA LYS A 40 21.84 -20.38 -52.57
C LYS A 40 22.81 -19.85 -51.51
N ILE A 41 24.10 -19.83 -51.80
CA ILE A 41 25.12 -19.31 -50.87
C ILE A 41 24.87 -17.83 -50.56
N LYS A 42 24.58 -17.03 -51.58
CA LYS A 42 24.27 -15.61 -51.39
C LYS A 42 23.04 -15.42 -50.50
N ASN A 43 21.96 -16.16 -50.76
CA ASN A 43 20.74 -16.10 -49.95
C ASN A 43 20.98 -16.55 -48.50
N GLU A 44 21.80 -17.58 -48.29
CA GLU A 44 22.16 -18.06 -46.95
C GLU A 44 22.99 -17.01 -46.19
N LEU A 45 23.96 -16.37 -46.84
CA LEU A 45 24.76 -15.29 -46.26
C LEU A 45 23.91 -14.05 -45.95
N ASP A 46 23.06 -13.62 -46.88
CA ASP A 46 22.15 -12.49 -46.66
C ASP A 46 21.16 -12.77 -45.53
N SER A 47 20.63 -14.00 -45.46
CA SER A 47 19.74 -14.43 -44.38
C SER A 47 20.47 -14.45 -43.02
N ALA A 48 21.70 -14.97 -42.98
CA ALA A 48 22.52 -14.98 -41.77
C ALA A 48 22.85 -13.55 -41.29
N ALA A 49 23.20 -12.65 -42.21
CA ALA A 49 23.45 -11.25 -41.90
C ALA A 49 22.20 -10.56 -41.33
N ARG A 50 21.04 -10.75 -41.96
CA ARG A 50 19.75 -10.20 -41.47
C ARG A 50 19.39 -10.73 -40.09
N LYS A 51 19.50 -12.05 -39.88
CA LYS A 51 19.23 -12.67 -38.57
C LYS A 51 20.16 -12.13 -37.47
N LYS A 52 21.43 -11.89 -37.80
CA LYS A 52 22.38 -11.29 -36.86
C LYS A 52 21.99 -9.85 -36.52
N GLU A 53 21.63 -9.04 -37.52
CA GLU A 53 21.19 -7.67 -37.29
C GLU A 53 19.88 -7.62 -36.46
N GLU A 54 18.92 -8.50 -36.75
CA GLU A 54 17.68 -8.64 -35.98
C GLU A 54 17.98 -9.07 -34.54
N ALA A 55 18.89 -10.03 -34.33
CA ALA A 55 19.30 -10.46 -33.00
C ALA A 55 19.98 -9.32 -32.21
N ASP A 56 20.85 -8.54 -32.85
CA ASP A 56 21.51 -7.39 -32.23
C ASP A 56 20.52 -6.27 -31.89
N LYS A 57 19.52 -6.00 -32.75
CA LYS A 57 18.42 -5.07 -32.46
C LYS A 57 17.59 -5.55 -31.28
N LEU A 58 17.17 -6.80 -31.31
CA LEU A 58 16.35 -7.40 -30.26
C LEU A 58 17.10 -7.38 -28.91
N LYS A 59 18.40 -7.69 -28.92
CA LYS A 59 19.26 -7.61 -27.73
C LYS A 59 19.28 -6.20 -27.15
N LYS A 60 19.49 -5.16 -27.97
CA LYS A 60 19.46 -3.76 -27.52
C LYS A 60 18.10 -3.36 -26.96
N GLU A 61 17.01 -3.79 -27.58
CA GLU A 61 15.66 -3.55 -27.06
C GLU A 61 15.44 -4.24 -25.71
N TYR A 62 15.90 -5.48 -25.54
CA TYR A 62 15.83 -6.18 -24.27
C TYR A 62 16.66 -5.50 -23.17
N GLU A 63 17.88 -5.09 -23.48
CA GLU A 63 18.74 -4.34 -22.55
C GLU A 63 18.07 -3.02 -22.13
N SER A 64 17.49 -2.28 -23.08
CA SER A 64 16.74 -1.05 -22.79
C SER A 64 15.50 -1.31 -21.93
N LYS A 65 14.70 -2.33 -22.26
CA LYS A 65 13.53 -2.72 -21.46
C LYS A 65 13.92 -3.16 -20.05
N LEU A 66 15.02 -3.88 -19.90
CA LEU A 66 15.52 -4.32 -18.60
C LEU A 66 15.96 -3.13 -17.76
N GLN A 67 16.65 -2.16 -18.37
CA GLN A 67 17.04 -0.93 -17.68
C GLN A 67 15.80 -0.14 -17.23
N GLN A 68 14.84 0.09 -18.13
CA GLN A 68 13.59 0.79 -17.80
C GLN A 68 12.79 0.06 -16.71
N ALA A 69 12.79 -1.27 -16.70
CA ALA A 69 12.13 -2.05 -15.65
C ALA A 69 12.82 -1.89 -14.30
N ARG A 70 14.17 -1.83 -14.27
CA ARG A 70 14.93 -1.55 -13.05
C ARG A 70 14.67 -0.14 -12.53
N ASP A 71 14.67 0.86 -13.41
CA ASP A 71 14.42 2.25 -13.05
C ASP A 71 13.01 2.42 -12.46
N LYS A 72 12.00 1.82 -13.11
CA LYS A 72 10.62 1.81 -12.59
C LYS A 72 10.49 1.07 -11.27
N ALA A 73 11.20 -0.04 -11.08
CA ALA A 73 11.18 -0.77 -9.82
C ALA A 73 11.78 0.08 -8.69
N GLN A 74 12.88 0.78 -8.96
CA GLN A 74 13.50 1.70 -8.02
C GLN A 74 12.56 2.87 -7.68
N GLU A 75 11.93 3.48 -8.69
CA GLU A 75 10.93 4.53 -8.50
C GLU A 75 9.77 4.06 -7.61
N ILE A 76 9.23 2.86 -7.86
CA ILE A 76 8.15 2.28 -7.05
C ILE A 76 8.57 2.10 -5.59
N ILE A 77 9.80 1.63 -5.35
CA ILE A 77 10.33 1.43 -4.00
C ILE A 77 10.47 2.77 -3.28
N GLU A 78 11.09 3.77 -3.91
CA GLU A 78 11.26 5.11 -3.33
C GLU A 78 9.91 5.77 -3.01
N ASP A 79 8.94 5.63 -3.91
CA ASP A 79 7.58 6.11 -3.72
C ASP A 79 6.86 5.39 -2.58
N ALA A 80 7.05 4.08 -2.46
CA ALA A 80 6.49 3.28 -1.38
C ALA A 80 7.10 3.68 -0.03
N GLU A 81 8.41 3.89 0.05
CA GLU A 81 9.11 4.37 1.26
C GLU A 81 8.62 5.75 1.67
N LYS A 82 8.52 6.71 0.73
CA LYS A 82 7.98 8.05 1.01
C LYS A 82 6.55 7.99 1.53
N ARG A 83 5.67 7.21 0.89
CA ARG A 83 4.29 7.03 1.35
C ARG A 83 4.23 6.36 2.71
N ALA A 84 5.07 5.36 2.97
CA ALA A 84 5.13 4.68 4.25
C ALA A 84 5.58 5.64 5.37
N GLN A 85 6.58 6.47 5.12
CA GLN A 85 7.04 7.47 6.08
C GLN A 85 5.95 8.52 6.36
N GLN A 86 5.31 9.07 5.32
CA GLN A 86 4.19 10.00 5.50
C GLN A 86 3.05 9.39 6.31
N ARG A 87 2.67 8.14 6.01
CA ARG A 87 1.66 7.42 6.78
C ARG A 87 2.07 7.18 8.23
N ALA A 88 3.34 6.85 8.48
CA ALA A 88 3.84 6.67 9.84
C ALA A 88 3.77 8.00 10.63
N GLU A 89 4.16 9.11 10.01
CA GLU A 89 4.07 10.44 10.60
C GLU A 89 2.62 10.86 10.88
N GLU A 90 1.70 10.61 9.94
CA GLU A 90 0.25 10.82 10.13
C GLU A 90 -0.29 10.01 11.31
N ILE A 91 -0.01 8.70 11.37
CA ILE A 91 -0.45 7.82 12.45
C ILE A 91 0.08 8.31 13.81
N ILE A 92 1.35 8.71 13.88
CA ILE A 92 1.95 9.23 15.12
C ILE A 92 1.29 10.56 15.52
N ALA A 93 1.00 11.44 14.56
CA ALA A 93 0.32 12.70 14.82
C ALA A 93 -1.11 12.47 15.35
N GLU A 94 -1.88 11.60 14.70
CA GLU A 94 -3.22 11.22 15.14
C GLU A 94 -3.21 10.57 16.53
N ALA A 95 -2.28 9.65 16.77
CA ALA A 95 -2.12 9.00 18.08
C ALA A 95 -1.81 10.02 19.18
N ARG A 96 -1.00 11.05 18.91
CA ARG A 96 -0.71 12.13 19.87
C ARG A 96 -1.95 12.98 20.15
N VAL A 97 -2.75 13.29 19.13
CA VAL A 97 -3.99 14.04 19.28
C VAL A 97 -4.99 13.25 20.12
N GLU A 98 -5.18 11.95 19.82
CA GLU A 98 -6.10 11.10 20.57
C GLU A 98 -5.61 10.91 22.01
N ALA A 99 -4.31 10.68 22.23
CA ALA A 99 -3.75 10.58 23.58
C ALA A 99 -3.97 11.86 24.39
N LYS A 100 -3.83 13.04 23.78
CA LYS A 100 -4.12 14.32 24.43
C LYS A 100 -5.61 14.43 24.80
N LYS A 101 -6.50 14.07 23.88
CA LYS A 101 -7.95 14.08 24.10
C LYS A 101 -8.40 13.13 25.21
N VAL A 102 -7.84 11.92 25.26
CA VAL A 102 -8.07 10.96 26.34
C VAL A 102 -7.58 11.52 27.67
N LYS A 103 -6.39 12.13 27.69
CA LYS A 103 -5.87 12.76 28.91
C LYS A 103 -6.77 13.89 29.40
N GLU A 104 -7.24 14.76 28.51
CA GLU A 104 -8.16 15.86 28.85
C GLU A 104 -9.48 15.33 29.42
N ARG A 105 -10.10 14.35 28.76
CA ARG A 105 -11.32 13.68 29.26
C ARG A 105 -11.11 13.05 30.63
N ASN A 106 -10.02 12.31 30.82
CA ASN A 106 -9.72 11.70 32.12
C ASN A 106 -9.52 12.76 33.22
N MET A 107 -8.93 13.92 32.89
CA MET A 107 -8.79 15.02 33.85
C MET A 107 -10.15 15.62 34.22
N GLU A 108 -11.06 15.76 33.26
CA GLU A 108 -12.45 16.20 33.50
C GLU A 108 -13.21 15.18 34.37
N GLU A 109 -13.11 13.90 34.07
CA GLU A 109 -13.71 12.82 34.86
C GLU A 109 -13.17 12.78 36.29
N ILE A 110 -11.86 12.91 36.48
CA ILE A 110 -11.24 13.00 37.81
C ILE A 110 -11.75 14.24 38.58
N ALA A 111 -11.88 15.38 37.90
CA ALA A 111 -12.39 16.60 38.52
C ALA A 111 -13.85 16.43 38.95
N GLN A 112 -14.67 15.76 38.15
CA GLN A 112 -16.06 15.45 38.49
C GLN A 112 -16.14 14.45 39.65
N ALA A 113 -15.41 13.33 39.60
CA ALA A 113 -15.36 12.34 40.68
C ALA A 113 -14.90 12.95 42.01
N LYS A 114 -13.96 13.90 41.97
CA LYS A 114 -13.53 14.64 43.17
C LYS A 114 -14.65 15.49 43.75
N ARG A 115 -15.47 16.14 42.92
CA ARG A 115 -16.63 16.93 43.40
C ARG A 115 -17.66 16.01 44.03
N ASP A 116 -17.98 14.90 43.36
CA ASP A 116 -18.95 13.92 43.85
C ASP A 116 -18.51 13.33 45.20
N ALA A 117 -17.23 12.96 45.34
CA ALA A 117 -16.66 12.47 46.60
C ALA A 117 -16.69 13.52 47.73
N LEU A 118 -16.46 14.80 47.41
CA LEU A 118 -16.57 15.88 48.41
C LEU A 118 -18.00 16.10 48.87
N ASP A 119 -18.98 16.00 47.96
CA ASP A 119 -20.39 16.14 48.32
C ASP A 119 -20.91 14.94 49.11
N GLU A 120 -20.43 13.73 48.81
CA GLU A 120 -20.69 12.54 49.61
C GLU A 120 -20.10 12.67 51.02
N LEU A 121 -18.84 13.11 51.13
CA LEU A 121 -18.19 13.36 52.42
C LEU A 121 -18.97 14.40 53.26
N ARG A 122 -19.46 15.48 52.65
CA ARG A 122 -20.29 16.48 53.33
C ARG A 122 -21.57 15.89 53.90
N LYS A 123 -22.24 15.01 53.15
CA LYS A 123 -23.45 14.31 53.61
C LYS A 123 -23.15 13.37 54.78
N GLU A 124 -22.06 12.60 54.71
CA GLU A 124 -21.64 11.75 55.82
C GLU A 124 -21.31 12.57 57.07
N VAL A 125 -20.55 13.65 56.96
CA VAL A 125 -20.21 14.52 58.09
C VAL A 125 -21.48 15.12 58.71
N ALA A 126 -22.42 15.61 57.90
CA ALA A 126 -23.69 16.13 58.40
C ALA A 126 -24.50 15.06 59.17
N SER A 127 -24.54 13.83 58.65
CA SER A 127 -25.19 12.69 59.31
C SER A 127 -24.53 12.35 60.65
N ILE A 128 -23.20 12.30 60.71
CA ILE A 128 -22.44 12.07 61.94
C ILE A 128 -22.70 13.19 62.94
N SER A 129 -22.67 14.45 62.52
CA SER A 129 -22.99 15.59 63.38
C SER A 129 -24.41 15.51 63.96
N LEU A 130 -25.40 15.13 63.15
CA LEU A 130 -26.78 14.90 63.63
C LEU A 130 -26.85 13.78 64.67
N MET A 131 -26.16 12.67 64.44
CA MET A 131 -26.09 11.55 65.39
C MET A 131 -25.45 11.96 66.71
N VAL A 132 -24.33 12.70 66.66
CA VAL A 132 -23.64 13.21 67.85
C VAL A 132 -24.51 14.20 68.61
N ALA A 133 -25.14 15.15 67.91
CA ALA A 133 -26.07 16.11 68.51
C ALA A 133 -27.26 15.39 69.18
N GLY A 134 -27.87 14.42 68.50
CA GLY A 134 -28.96 13.62 69.05
C GLY A 134 -28.56 12.82 70.29
N LYS A 135 -27.35 12.23 70.28
CA LYS A 135 -26.80 11.51 71.45
C LYS A 135 -26.52 12.45 72.62
N PHE A 136 -25.95 13.63 72.36
CA PHE A 136 -25.68 14.66 73.37
C PHE A 136 -26.97 15.19 74.02
N ILE A 137 -28.00 15.49 73.22
CA ILE A 137 -29.31 15.92 73.71
C ILE A 137 -29.93 14.83 74.60
N LYS A 138 -29.85 13.55 74.19
CA LYS A 138 -30.38 12.42 74.96
C LYS A 138 -29.67 12.21 76.30
N GLU A 139 -28.37 12.53 76.39
CA GLU A 139 -27.56 12.34 77.60
C GLU A 139 -27.63 13.52 78.59
N LYS A 140 -27.93 14.73 78.11
CA LYS A 140 -27.96 15.96 78.92
C LYS A 140 -29.34 16.42 79.36
N ILE A 141 -30.44 15.95 78.75
CA ILE A 141 -31.80 16.34 79.15
C ILE A 141 -32.15 15.74 80.52
N ASP A 142 -32.25 16.60 81.52
CA ASP A 142 -32.94 16.35 82.79
C ASP A 142 -34.42 16.77 82.65
N LYS A 143 -35.32 16.17 83.46
CA LYS A 143 -36.78 16.42 83.45
C LYS A 143 -37.14 17.92 83.42
N LYS A 144 -36.36 18.76 84.11
CA LYS A 144 -36.54 20.23 84.12
C LYS A 144 -36.32 20.90 82.77
N GLN A 145 -35.35 20.44 81.97
CA GLN A 145 -35.07 21.01 80.64
C GLN A 145 -36.12 20.57 79.63
N GLN A 146 -36.70 19.39 79.83
CA GLN A 146 -37.78 18.86 79.00
C GLN A 146 -39.09 19.65 79.19
N GLU A 147 -39.44 20.02 80.44
CA GLU A 147 -40.57 20.92 80.72
C GLU A 147 -40.35 22.33 80.14
N ALA A 148 -39.13 22.87 80.23
CA ALA A 148 -38.81 24.17 79.65
C ALA A 148 -38.95 24.19 78.12
N LEU A 149 -38.49 23.14 77.43
CA LEU A 149 -38.63 23.00 75.97
C LEU A 149 -40.09 22.85 75.55
N ILE A 150 -40.91 22.11 76.30
CA ILE A 150 -42.35 21.96 76.04
C ILE A 150 -43.05 23.32 76.17
N ASN A 151 -42.77 24.06 77.23
CA ASN A 151 -43.37 25.39 77.44
C ASN A 151 -42.96 26.37 76.32
N GLN A 152 -41.68 26.35 75.89
CA GLN A 152 -41.21 27.18 74.79
C GLN A 152 -41.86 26.81 73.44
N TYR A 153 -42.15 25.53 73.21
CA TYR A 153 -42.84 25.08 72.00
C TYR A 153 -44.32 25.50 72.00
N ILE A 154 -44.98 25.42 73.16
CA ILE A 154 -46.36 25.91 73.33
C ILE A 154 -46.42 27.43 73.13
N GLU A 155 -45.45 28.17 73.66
CA GLU A 155 -45.38 29.64 73.54
C GLU A 155 -45.11 30.08 72.08
N ASN A 156 -44.27 29.35 71.34
CA ASN A 156 -44.04 29.62 69.90
C ASN A 156 -45.25 29.26 69.03
N LEU A 157 -45.98 28.18 69.35
CA LEU A 157 -47.23 27.82 68.65
C LEU A 157 -48.36 28.82 68.91
N ASP A 158 -48.40 29.41 70.11
CA ASP A 158 -49.29 30.52 70.40
C ASP A 158 -48.88 31.78 69.63
N GLN A 159 -47.59 32.09 69.47
CA GLN A 159 -47.14 33.22 68.65
C GLN A 159 -47.42 33.06 67.16
N GLU A 160 -47.26 31.86 66.58
CA GLU A 160 -47.55 31.60 65.16
C GLU A 160 -49.05 31.76 64.84
N LYS A 161 -49.93 31.38 65.78
CA LYS A 161 -51.39 31.58 65.65
C LYS A 161 -51.85 33.03 65.84
N ILE A 162 -51.07 33.85 66.55
CA ILE A 162 -51.37 35.28 66.73
C ILE A 162 -50.91 36.09 65.48
N GLY A 163 -49.98 35.56 64.68
CA GLY A 163 -49.53 36.17 63.42
C GLY A 163 -50.48 36.04 62.23
N GLU A 164 -51.42 35.08 62.24
CA GLU A 164 -52.44 34.90 61.17
C GLU A 164 -53.75 35.68 61.42
N LEU A 165 -53.84 36.46 62.50
CA LEU A 165 -55.03 37.27 62.85
C LEU A 165 -54.79 38.79 62.87
N GLN A 166 -53.75 39.28 62.18
CA GLN A 166 -53.61 40.70 61.82
C GLN A 166 -53.53 40.90 60.31
#